data_AF-A0A8H5HL11-F1
#
_entry.id   AF-A0A8H5HL11-F1
#
_cell.length_a   1.000
_cell.length_b   1.000
_cell.length_c   1.000
_cell.angle_alpha   90.00
_cell.angle_beta   90.00
_cell.angle_gamma   90.00
#
_symmetry.space_group_name_H-M   'P 1'
#
loop_
_entity.id
_entity.type
_entity.pdbx_description
1 polymer ?
#
loop_
_entity_poly.entity_id
_entity_poly.type
_entity_poly.pdbx_seq_one_letter_code
_entity_poly.pdbx_strand_id
1 'polypeptide(L)' 'MPSSIDELSSQASYDDDDDEHEYYLAQKEWEESLHQLHQIFSIVLLPYLGKWLGRRWSYWVYTRYLRLGLGKGFVFGK' A
#
# COMPACT_ATOMS: atom_id res chain seq x y z
N MET A 1 -17.63 -13.19 51.04
CA MET A 1 -17.75 -11.88 50.38
C MET A 1 -17.31 -12.05 48.93
N PRO A 2 -18.24 -12.24 47.97
CA PRO A 2 -17.91 -12.43 46.55
C PRO A 2 -18.12 -11.15 45.72
N SER A 3 -17.54 -10.01 46.13
CA SER A 3 -17.70 -8.73 45.40
C SER A 3 -16.62 -8.49 44.33
N SER A 4 -15.49 -9.21 44.38
CA SER A 4 -14.36 -8.97 43.47
C SER A 4 -14.52 -9.64 42.09
N ILE A 5 -15.40 -10.64 41.96
CA ILE A 5 -15.64 -11.32 40.68
C ILE A 5 -16.59 -10.53 39.75
N ASP A 6 -17.56 -9.82 40.34
CA ASP A 6 -18.51 -9.00 39.60
C ASP A 6 -17.85 -7.71 39.06
N GLU A 7 -16.91 -7.11 39.79
CA GLU A 7 -16.13 -5.96 39.30
C GLU A 7 -15.23 -6.35 38.11
N LEU A 8 -14.58 -7.51 38.15
CA LEU A 8 -13.73 -7.99 37.04
C LEU A 8 -14.56 -8.38 35.81
N SER A 9 -15.74 -8.96 36.00
CA SER A 9 -16.69 -9.26 34.91
C SER A 9 -17.28 -7.99 34.29
N SER A 10 -17.51 -6.96 35.09
CA SER A 10 -17.98 -5.66 34.61
C SER A 10 -16.89 -4.97 33.79
N GLN A 11 -15.64 -4.98 34.28
CA GLN A 11 -14.49 -4.42 33.58
C GLN A 11 -14.21 -5.12 32.24
N ALA A 12 -14.32 -6.46 32.18
CA ALA A 12 -14.16 -7.22 30.94
C ALA A 12 -15.30 -7.00 29.92
N SER A 13 -16.50 -6.62 30.37
CA SER A 13 -17.63 -6.33 29.46
C SER A 13 -17.65 -4.89 28.94
N TYR A 14 -16.90 -3.97 29.55
CA TYR A 14 -16.74 -2.59 29.07
C TYR A 14 -15.52 -2.42 28.14
N ASP A 15 -14.61 -3.41 28.08
CA ASP A 15 -13.39 -3.39 27.26
C ASP A 15 -13.67 -3.72 25.78
N ASP A 16 -14.56 -4.69 25.50
CA ASP A 16 -14.80 -5.22 24.14
C ASP A 16 -15.46 -4.18 23.19
N ASP A 17 -16.35 -3.32 23.69
CA ASP A 17 -16.93 -2.20 22.92
C ASP A 17 -15.94 -1.02 22.75
N ASP A 18 -15.01 -0.82 23.69
CA ASP A 18 -14.00 0.24 23.63
C ASP A 18 -12.86 -0.15 22.68
N ASP A 19 -12.46 -1.43 22.67
CA ASP A 19 -11.48 -2.01 21.75
C ASP A 19 -11.90 -1.86 20.26
N GLU A 20 -13.18 -2.08 19.92
CA GLU A 20 -13.67 -1.92 18.55
C GLU A 20 -13.69 -0.44 18.14
N HIS A 21 -14.00 0.46 19.07
CA HIS A 21 -13.96 1.89 18.85
C HIS A 21 -12.52 2.39 18.68
N GLU A 22 -11.57 1.95 19.51
CA GLU A 22 -10.14 2.26 19.38
C GLU A 22 -9.57 1.74 18.05
N TYR A 23 -9.96 0.53 17.62
CA TYR A 23 -9.57 -0.01 16.32
C TYR A 23 -10.07 0.87 15.16
N TYR A 24 -11.32 1.34 15.23
CA TYR A 24 -11.88 2.24 14.23
C TYR A 24 -11.15 3.59 14.19
N LEU A 25 -10.80 4.18 15.34
CA LEU A 25 -9.99 5.39 15.40
C LEU A 25 -8.59 5.16 14.83
N ALA A 26 -7.91 4.09 15.22
CA ALA A 26 -6.58 3.75 14.72
C ALA A 26 -6.58 3.53 13.19
N GLN A 27 -7.62 2.89 12.66
CA GLN A 27 -7.80 2.71 11.21
C GLN A 27 -7.97 4.05 10.50
N LYS A 28 -8.76 4.97 11.06
CA LYS A 28 -8.95 6.31 10.51
C LYS A 28 -7.65 7.11 10.52
N GLU A 29 -6.90 7.08 11.62
CA GLU A 29 -5.59 7.73 11.73
C GLU A 29 -4.58 7.13 10.74
N TRP A 30 -4.62 5.81 10.55
CA TRP A 30 -3.80 5.12 9.56
C TRP A 30 -4.11 5.58 8.13
N GLU A 31 -5.39 5.71 7.76
CA GLU A 31 -5.80 6.22 6.45
C GLU A 31 -5.35 7.66 6.21
N GLU A 32 -5.46 8.53 7.22
CA GLU A 32 -4.96 9.90 7.15
C GLU A 32 -3.43 9.94 6.95
N SER A 33 -2.70 9.08 7.67
CA SER A 33 -1.23 8.96 7.53
C SER A 33 -0.81 8.41 6.16
N LEU A 34 -1.58 7.48 5.59
CA LEU A 34 -1.33 6.92 4.26
C LEU A 34 -1.56 7.94 3.16
N HIS A 35 -2.59 8.77 3.28
CA HIS A 35 -2.88 9.79 2.28
C HIS A 35 -1.74 10.81 2.19
N GLN A 36 -1.18 11.21 3.33
CA GLN A 36 0.01 12.08 3.36
C GLN A 36 1.23 11.40 2.75
N LEU A 37 1.46 10.12 3.08
CA LEU A 37 2.53 9.33 2.48
C LEU A 37 2.38 9.27 0.97
N HIS A 38 1.16 9.09 0.44
CA HIS A 38 0.92 9.01 -0.99
C HIS A 38 1.34 10.29 -1.73
N GLN A 39 1.12 11.46 -1.14
CA GLN A 39 1.49 12.74 -1.75
C GLN A 39 3.01 12.88 -1.88
N ILE A 40 3.75 12.58 -0.82
CA ILE A 40 5.23 12.60 -0.86
C ILE A 40 5.75 11.45 -1.73
N PHE A 41 5.12 10.29 -1.65
CA PHE A 41 5.44 9.11 -2.44
C PHE A 41 5.28 9.41 -3.93
N SER A 42 4.23 10.07 -4.40
CA SER A 42 4.12 10.42 -5.83
C SER A 42 5.24 11.37 -6.27
N ILE A 43 5.59 12.37 -5.45
CA ILE A 43 6.65 13.35 -5.75
C ILE A 43 8.03 12.71 -5.78
N VAL A 44 8.29 11.68 -4.96
CA VAL A 44 9.59 11.00 -4.92
C VAL A 44 9.61 9.78 -5.84
N LEU A 45 8.60 8.93 -5.78
CA LEU A 45 8.49 7.72 -6.58
C LEU A 45 8.45 8.05 -8.08
N LEU A 46 7.63 9.00 -8.54
CA LEU A 46 7.54 9.31 -9.98
C LEU A 46 8.88 9.69 -10.62
N PRO A 47 9.69 10.64 -10.07
CA PRO A 47 10.98 10.96 -10.66
C PRO A 47 11.99 9.81 -10.53
N TYR A 48 11.99 9.05 -9.43
CA TYR A 48 12.92 7.95 -9.24
C TYR A 48 12.59 6.75 -10.15
N LEU A 49 11.33 6.32 -10.20
CA LEU A 49 10.86 5.32 -11.16
C LEU A 49 11.04 5.81 -12.58
N GLY A 50 10.69 7.05 -12.91
CA GLY A 50 10.85 7.61 -14.25
C GLY A 50 12.31 7.55 -14.73
N LYS A 51 13.26 7.89 -13.87
CA LYS A 51 14.70 7.85 -14.18
C LYS A 51 15.24 6.42 -14.25
N TRP A 52 14.73 5.51 -13.41
CA TRP A 52 15.11 4.09 -13.42
C TRP A 52 14.54 3.36 -14.63
N LEU A 53 13.23 3.50 -14.89
CA LEU A 53 12.55 3.00 -16.08
C LEU A 53 13.20 3.60 -17.32
N GLY A 54 13.40 4.92 -17.44
CA GLY A 54 13.97 5.52 -18.65
C GLY A 54 15.31 4.91 -19.10
N ARG A 55 16.22 4.64 -18.15
CA ARG A 55 17.53 4.02 -18.46
C ARG A 55 17.42 2.52 -18.70
N ARG A 56 16.69 1.79 -17.85
CA ARG A 56 16.57 0.31 -17.94
C ARG A 56 15.64 -0.13 -19.08
N TRP A 57 14.52 0.56 -19.29
CA TRP A 57 13.60 0.32 -20.39
C TRP A 57 14.16 0.73 -21.74
N SER A 58 15.00 1.77 -21.86
CA SER A 58 15.58 2.10 -23.17
C SER A 58 16.34 0.92 -23.76
N TYR A 59 17.19 0.24 -22.97
CA TYR A 59 17.88 -0.96 -23.43
C TYR A 59 16.93 -2.14 -23.63
N TRP A 60 15.92 -2.33 -22.77
CA TRP A 60 14.96 -3.41 -22.92
C TRP A 60 14.07 -3.24 -24.18
N VAL A 61 13.53 -2.05 -24.41
CA VAL A 61 12.73 -1.72 -25.61
C VAL A 61 13.60 -1.77 -26.85
N TYR A 62 14.83 -1.25 -26.82
CA TYR A 62 15.73 -1.32 -27.97
C TYR A 62 16.14 -2.75 -28.31
N THR A 63 16.47 -3.58 -27.31
CA THR A 63 16.77 -5.00 -27.53
C THR A 63 15.54 -5.78 -27.97
N ARG A 64 14.34 -5.50 -27.42
CA ARG A 64 13.06 -6.05 -27.86
C ARG A 64 12.74 -5.65 -29.30
N TYR A 65 12.99 -4.40 -29.66
CA TYR A 65 12.83 -3.83 -31.00
C TYR A 65 13.78 -4.47 -32.01
N LEU A 66 15.07 -4.58 -31.68
CA LEU A 66 16.05 -5.29 -32.52
C LEU A 66 15.71 -6.78 -32.67
N ARG A 67 15.15 -7.40 -31.64
CA ARG A 67 14.83 -8.83 -31.62
C ARG A 67 13.52 -9.18 -32.35
N LEU A 68 12.55 -8.26 -32.45
CA LEU A 68 11.24 -8.50 -33.06
C LEU A 68 11.01 -7.76 -34.38
N GLY A 69 11.75 -6.69 -34.66
CA GLY A 69 11.59 -5.83 -35.83
C GLY A 69 10.28 -5.02 -35.86
N LEU A 70 10.18 -4.05 -36.79
CA LEU A 70 9.03 -3.16 -37.06
C LEU A 70 7.79 -3.87 -37.68
N GLY A 71 7.66 -5.19 -37.48
CA GLY A 71 6.60 -6.00 -38.10
C GLY A 71 5.52 -6.45 -37.11
N LYS A 72 4.48 -7.12 -37.61
CA LYS A 72 3.38 -7.74 -36.82
C LYS A 72 3.86 -8.64 -35.66
N GLY A 73 5.13 -9.10 -35.66
CA GLY A 73 5.76 -9.81 -34.55
C GLY A 73 6.06 -8.96 -33.30
N PHE A 74 6.07 -7.63 -33.41
CA PHE A 74 6.23 -6.72 -32.27
C PHE A 74 4.95 -6.63 -31.40
N VAL A 75 3.78 -6.64 -32.03
CA VAL A 75 2.47 -6.52 -31.34
C VAL A 75 1.86 -7.88 -31.01
N PHE A 76 2.11 -8.89 -31.85
CA PHE A 76 1.46 -10.20 -31.76
C PHE A 76 2.47 -11.32 -31.48
N GLY A 77 3.46 -11.03 -30.62
CA GLY A 77 4.47 -12.00 -30.21
C GLY A 77 3.84 -13.36 -29.93
N LYS A 78 4.22 -14.35 -30.73
CA LYS A 78 3.86 -15.75 -30.52
C LYS A 78 4.37 -16.24 -29.17
#